data_AF-M2X7Z4-F1
#
_entry.id   AF-M2X7Z4-F1
#
_cell.length_a   1.000
_cell.length_b   1.000
_cell.length_c   1.000
_cell.angle_alpha   90.00
_cell.angle_beta   90.00
_cell.angle_gamma   90.00
#
_symmetry.space_group_name_H-M   'P 1'
#
loop_
_entity.id
_entity.type
_entity.pdbx_description
1 polymer ?
#
loop_
_entity_poly.entity_id
_entity_poly.type
_entity_poly.pdbx_seq_one_letter_code
_entity_poly.pdbx_strand_id
1 'polypeptide(L)'
;MNSAEVEASWPQDAKTEINRINTAPNYYVVLHVTPNSSEADIKRNYYKLARILHPDKCKEPGAEDAMKTVALAYDTLTSPIKKRLYDSYMTDTNNQSGEHVESYAEWEARQGQVQLPAWLERLLRIRGVSWIVLIGLLILLIPLLIIVFLLSIIAWVLCMPVNFFIRIFFPEKYRRMQEEAREQEEQLEAERAAMRAAANA
;
A
#
# COMPACT_ATOMS: atom_id res chain seq x y z
N MET A 1 31.60 -7.23 -13.85
CA MET A 1 32.71 -6.38 -13.39
C MET A 1 32.66 -6.32 -11.86
N ASN A 2 33.79 -6.48 -11.19
CA ASN A 2 33.88 -6.53 -9.72
C ASN A 2 33.82 -5.11 -9.13
N SER A 3 33.21 -4.95 -7.95
CA SER A 3 33.02 -3.67 -7.24
C SER A 3 34.31 -2.89 -6.98
N ALA A 4 35.47 -3.56 -6.96
CA ALA A 4 36.79 -2.94 -6.80
C ALA A 4 37.31 -2.24 -8.08
N GLU A 5 36.94 -2.73 -9.26
CA GLU A 5 37.35 -2.17 -10.55
C GLU A 5 36.56 -0.90 -10.88
N VAL A 6 35.29 -0.86 -10.44
CA VAL A 6 34.43 0.34 -10.48
C VAL A 6 34.95 1.43 -9.54
N GLU A 7 35.63 1.10 -8.43
CA GLU A 7 36.24 2.10 -7.55
C GLU A 7 37.51 2.75 -8.12
N ALA A 8 38.34 2.00 -8.85
CA ALA A 8 39.52 2.53 -9.53
C ALA A 8 39.18 3.46 -10.71
N SER A 9 37.98 3.33 -11.27
CA SER A 9 37.46 4.14 -12.37
C SER A 9 36.88 5.49 -11.92
N TRP A 10 36.89 5.81 -10.61
CA TRP A 10 36.32 7.08 -10.17
C TRP A 10 37.22 8.27 -10.57
N PRO A 11 36.64 9.29 -11.21
CA PRO A 11 37.32 10.47 -11.74
C PRO A 11 38.08 11.21 -10.64
N GLN A 12 39.37 11.45 -10.88
CA GLN A 12 40.24 12.20 -9.97
C GLN A 12 40.15 13.72 -10.22
N ASP A 13 39.56 14.12 -11.35
CA ASP A 13 39.52 15.49 -11.85
C ASP A 13 38.08 15.98 -12.05
N ALA A 14 37.68 16.93 -11.20
CA ALA A 14 36.33 17.52 -11.22
C ALA A 14 35.93 18.07 -12.60
N LYS A 15 36.90 18.61 -13.35
CA LYS A 15 36.68 19.24 -14.66
C LYS A 15 36.21 18.23 -15.73
N THR A 16 36.80 17.05 -15.76
CA THR A 16 36.42 15.99 -16.71
C THR A 16 35.03 15.47 -16.43
N GLU A 17 34.66 15.35 -15.15
CA GLU A 17 33.30 14.97 -14.79
C GLU A 17 32.26 16.02 -15.14
N ILE A 18 32.56 17.30 -14.92
CA ILE A 18 31.65 18.38 -15.31
C ILE A 18 31.34 18.29 -16.81
N ASN A 19 32.37 18.12 -17.64
CA ASN A 19 32.19 17.97 -19.08
C ASN A 19 31.37 16.72 -19.44
N ARG A 20 31.63 15.60 -18.77
CA ARG A 20 30.90 14.34 -19.00
C ARG A 20 29.43 14.45 -18.59
N ILE A 21 29.13 15.06 -17.44
CA ILE A 21 27.76 15.23 -16.94
C ILE A 21 26.98 16.15 -17.87
N ASN A 22 27.60 17.24 -18.33
CA ASN A 22 26.95 18.20 -19.24
C ASN A 22 26.70 17.64 -20.64
N THR A 23 27.42 16.59 -21.04
CA THR A 23 27.25 15.92 -22.35
C THR A 23 26.58 14.55 -22.24
N ALA A 24 26.16 14.14 -21.03
CA ALA A 24 25.63 12.81 -20.80
C ALA A 24 24.26 12.64 -21.50
N PRO A 25 24.06 11.54 -22.24
CA PRO A 25 22.81 11.31 -22.99
C PRO A 25 21.65 10.89 -22.09
N ASN A 26 21.92 10.42 -20.86
CA ASN A 26 20.90 9.89 -19.95
C ASN A 26 21.32 9.98 -18.48
N TYR A 27 20.34 9.87 -17.57
CA TYR A 27 20.54 10.01 -16.13
C TYR A 27 21.30 8.83 -15.49
N TYR A 28 21.24 7.65 -16.10
CA TYR A 28 22.00 6.50 -15.65
C TYR A 28 23.52 6.74 -15.82
N VAL A 29 23.91 7.27 -16.98
CA VAL A 29 25.28 7.68 -17.28
C VAL A 29 25.68 8.81 -16.34
N VAL A 30 24.84 9.85 -16.14
CA VAL A 30 25.15 10.95 -15.21
C VAL A 30 25.60 10.42 -13.83
N LEU A 31 24.87 9.47 -13.25
CA LEU A 31 25.15 8.92 -11.93
C LEU A 31 26.11 7.72 -11.90
N HIS A 32 26.75 7.35 -13.02
CA HIS A 32 27.62 6.16 -13.11
C HIS A 32 26.91 4.86 -12.65
N VAL A 33 25.64 4.72 -13.00
CA VAL A 33 24.83 3.54 -12.65
C VAL A 33 24.25 2.88 -13.91
N THR A 34 23.86 1.62 -13.74
CA THR A 34 23.14 0.86 -14.77
C THR A 34 21.64 0.87 -14.48
N PRO A 35 20.76 0.59 -15.47
CA PRO A 35 19.32 0.45 -15.22
C PRO A 35 18.96 -0.58 -14.14
N ASN A 36 19.82 -1.59 -13.96
CA ASN A 36 19.70 -2.67 -12.97
C ASN A 36 20.34 -2.34 -11.61
N SER A 37 20.92 -1.16 -11.43
CA SER A 37 21.55 -0.76 -10.17
C SER A 37 20.52 -0.57 -9.05
N SER A 38 20.93 -0.90 -7.82
CA SER A 38 20.09 -0.75 -6.64
C SER A 38 19.96 0.71 -6.21
N GLU A 39 18.93 1.03 -5.43
CA GLU A 39 18.76 2.37 -4.85
C GLU A 39 19.97 2.77 -3.96
N ALA A 40 20.56 1.79 -3.26
CA ALA A 40 21.76 2.00 -2.46
C ALA A 40 22.96 2.43 -3.33
N ASP A 41 23.11 1.84 -4.51
CA ASP A 41 24.16 2.22 -5.46
C ASP A 41 23.92 3.63 -6.01
N ILE A 42 22.68 3.93 -6.43
CA ILE A 42 22.29 5.26 -6.92
C ILE A 42 22.64 6.34 -5.88
N LYS A 43 22.25 6.11 -4.62
CA LYS A 43 22.53 7.00 -3.49
C LYS A 43 24.03 7.13 -3.21
N ARG A 44 24.78 6.03 -3.25
CA ARG A 44 26.23 6.04 -3.04
C ARG A 44 26.95 6.87 -4.11
N ASN A 45 26.60 6.68 -5.39
CA ASN A 45 27.21 7.42 -6.49
C ASN A 45 26.83 8.92 -6.45
N TYR A 46 25.57 9.24 -6.13
CA TYR A 46 25.11 10.61 -5.93
C TYR A 46 25.94 11.38 -4.89
N TYR A 47 26.14 10.80 -3.69
CA TYR A 47 26.92 11.50 -2.66
C TYR A 47 28.39 11.70 -3.03
N LYS A 48 28.97 10.76 -3.78
CA LYS A 48 30.34 10.89 -4.29
C LYS A 48 30.44 12.08 -5.26
N LEU A 49 29.53 12.16 -6.24
CA LEU A 49 29.47 13.28 -7.20
C LEU A 49 29.18 14.62 -6.51
N ALA A 50 28.20 14.65 -5.59
CA ALA A 50 27.85 15.84 -4.83
C ALA A 50 29.03 16.40 -4.02
N ARG A 51 29.92 15.52 -3.50
CA ARG A 51 31.11 15.95 -2.76
C ARG A 51 32.18 16.56 -3.65
N ILE A 52 32.27 16.12 -4.90
CA ILE A 52 33.22 16.63 -5.90
C ILE A 52 32.71 17.95 -6.48
N LEU A 53 31.41 18.03 -6.81
CA LEU A 53 30.77 19.17 -7.44
C LEU A 53 30.26 20.24 -6.46
N HIS A 54 30.47 20.06 -5.16
CA HIS A 54 29.99 20.99 -4.15
C HIS A 54 30.55 22.41 -4.42
N PRO A 55 29.72 23.47 -4.40
CA PRO A 55 30.14 24.83 -4.78
C PRO A 55 31.26 25.40 -3.89
N ASP A 56 31.39 24.88 -2.66
CA ASP A 56 32.50 25.23 -1.76
C ASP A 56 33.86 24.68 -2.24
N LYS A 57 33.87 23.49 -2.86
CA LYS A 57 35.09 22.76 -3.23
C LYS A 57 35.46 22.93 -4.70
N CYS A 58 34.47 23.03 -5.59
CA CYS A 58 34.67 23.12 -7.02
C CYS A 58 34.17 24.47 -7.55
N LYS A 59 35.10 25.29 -8.05
CA LYS A 59 34.84 26.60 -8.67
C LYS A 59 35.01 26.59 -10.19
N GLU A 60 35.10 25.40 -10.79
CA GLU A 60 35.19 25.25 -12.23
C GLU A 60 33.90 25.74 -12.92
N PRO A 61 34.01 26.32 -14.13
CA PRO A 61 32.83 26.74 -14.90
C PRO A 61 31.95 25.53 -15.23
N GLY A 62 30.63 25.67 -15.06
CA GLY A 62 29.66 24.61 -15.32
C GLY A 62 29.50 23.58 -14.18
N ALA A 63 30.22 23.73 -13.06
CA ALA A 63 30.04 22.87 -11.88
C ALA A 63 28.62 22.96 -11.30
N GLU A 64 28.03 24.16 -11.31
CA GLU A 64 26.66 24.37 -10.84
C GLU A 64 25.64 23.62 -11.72
N ASP A 65 25.78 23.70 -13.04
CA ASP A 65 24.87 23.04 -13.98
C ASP A 65 25.02 21.52 -13.92
N ALA A 66 26.26 21.02 -13.81
CA ALA A 66 26.51 19.60 -13.59
C ALA A 66 25.86 19.10 -12.29
N MET A 67 25.98 19.89 -11.20
CA MET A 67 25.36 19.55 -9.92
C MET A 67 23.83 19.52 -9.99
N LYS A 68 23.21 20.45 -10.72
CA LYS A 68 21.76 20.46 -10.98
C LYS A 68 21.34 19.19 -11.73
N THR A 69 22.07 18.81 -12.78
CA THR A 69 21.81 17.59 -13.56
C THR A 69 21.95 16.33 -12.71
N VAL A 70 22.97 16.26 -11.85
CA VAL A 70 23.17 15.14 -10.91
C VAL A 70 22.02 15.04 -9.90
N ALA A 71 21.57 16.17 -9.35
CA ALA A 71 20.45 16.20 -8.42
C ALA A 71 19.14 15.74 -9.08
N LEU A 72 18.87 16.20 -10.31
CA LEU A 72 17.69 15.81 -11.08
C LEU A 72 17.71 14.31 -11.44
N ALA A 73 18.86 13.79 -11.88
CA ALA A 73 19.06 12.38 -12.14
C ALA A 73 18.79 11.53 -10.89
N TYR A 74 19.26 11.97 -9.72
CA TYR A 74 19.04 11.26 -8.46
C TYR A 74 17.56 11.26 -8.05
N ASP A 75 16.88 12.40 -8.11
CA ASP A 75 15.46 12.49 -7.77
C ASP A 75 14.59 11.61 -8.68
N THR A 76 14.92 11.59 -9.98
CA THR A 76 14.22 10.79 -10.98
C THR A 76 14.43 9.29 -10.77
N LEU A 77 15.68 8.86 -10.58
CA LEU A 77 16.02 7.43 -10.53
C LEU A 77 15.77 6.77 -9.17
N THR A 78 15.68 7.56 -8.09
CA THR A 78 15.39 7.05 -6.74
C THR A 78 13.91 6.71 -6.59
N SER A 79 13.01 7.50 -7.15
CA SER A 79 11.57 7.22 -7.08
C SER A 79 11.17 6.15 -8.09
N PRO A 80 10.56 5.02 -7.66
CA PRO A 80 10.17 3.95 -8.58
C PRO A 80 9.12 4.41 -9.61
N ILE A 81 8.31 5.41 -9.26
CA ILE A 81 7.31 6.00 -10.16
C ILE A 81 8.02 6.88 -11.21
N LYS A 82 8.88 7.80 -10.76
CA LYS A 82 9.61 8.70 -11.67
C LYS A 82 10.57 7.93 -12.58
N LYS A 83 11.24 6.90 -12.06
CA LYS A 83 12.11 6.02 -12.86
C LYS A 83 11.34 5.36 -14.01
N ARG A 84 10.16 4.80 -13.74
CA ARG A 84 9.32 4.20 -14.78
C ARG A 84 8.89 5.23 -15.82
N LEU A 85 8.49 6.42 -15.38
CA LEU A 85 8.13 7.51 -16.29
C LEU A 85 9.31 7.94 -17.17
N TYR A 86 10.51 8.04 -16.58
CA TYR A 86 11.75 8.32 -17.29
C TYR A 86 12.11 7.25 -18.33
N ASP A 87 11.96 5.96 -17.97
CA ASP A 87 12.22 4.85 -18.88
C ASP A 87 11.23 4.84 -20.06
N SER A 88 9.96 5.17 -19.82
CA SER A 88 8.95 5.38 -20.88
C SER A 88 9.31 6.56 -21.77
N TYR A 89 9.67 7.70 -21.17
CA TYR A 89 10.13 8.89 -21.91
C TYR A 89 11.35 8.59 -22.80
N MET A 90 12.33 7.82 -22.31
CA MET A 90 13.47 7.39 -23.12
C MET A 90 13.06 6.52 -24.31
N THR A 91 12.05 5.68 -24.13
CA THR A 91 11.55 4.81 -25.21
C THR A 91 10.81 5.65 -26.28
N ASP A 92 10.01 6.62 -25.85
CA ASP A 92 9.25 7.50 -26.73
C ASP A 92 10.16 8.45 -27.52
N THR A 93 11.17 9.03 -26.87
CA THR A 93 12.12 9.94 -27.51
C THR A 93 13.02 9.22 -28.52
N ASN A 94 13.43 7.98 -28.24
CA ASN A 94 14.19 7.17 -29.22
C ASN A 94 13.40 6.88 -30.51
N ASN A 95 12.06 6.89 -30.46
CA ASN A 95 11.20 6.65 -31.62
C ASN A 95 10.87 7.93 -32.40
N GLN A 96 11.02 9.12 -31.81
CA GLN A 96 10.74 10.41 -32.43
C GLN A 96 12.03 11.04 -32.96
N SER A 97 12.52 10.54 -34.10
CA SER A 97 13.80 10.95 -34.69
C SER A 97 13.76 12.27 -35.49
N GLY A 98 13.00 13.27 -35.05
CA GLY A 98 12.91 14.53 -35.79
C GLY A 98 12.27 15.65 -34.99
N GLU A 99 13.07 16.67 -34.70
CA GLU A 99 12.66 18.02 -34.30
C GLU A 99 12.21 18.17 -32.83
N HIS A 100 13.08 18.80 -32.03
CA HIS A 100 12.88 19.21 -30.63
C HIS A 100 12.78 18.08 -29.57
N VAL A 101 13.92 17.64 -29.04
CA VAL A 101 13.97 16.80 -27.83
C VAL A 101 13.71 17.72 -26.62
N GLU A 102 12.47 17.77 -26.14
CA GLU A 102 12.13 18.41 -24.85
C GLU A 102 12.94 17.74 -23.73
N SER A 103 13.52 18.54 -22.83
CA SER A 103 14.25 18.01 -21.67
C SER A 103 13.31 17.18 -20.80
N TYR A 104 13.80 16.13 -20.14
CA TYR A 104 12.95 15.34 -19.24
C TYR A 104 12.32 16.20 -18.13
N ALA A 105 12.99 17.26 -17.67
CA ALA A 105 12.39 18.21 -16.72
C ALA A 105 11.15 18.91 -17.29
N GLU A 106 11.17 19.24 -18.58
CA GLU A 106 10.06 19.86 -19.31
C GLU A 106 8.95 18.82 -19.58
N TRP A 107 9.33 17.60 -19.98
CA TRP A 107 8.40 16.48 -20.13
C TRP A 107 7.69 16.15 -18.80
N GLU A 108 8.42 16.10 -17.68
CA GLU A 108 7.86 15.86 -16.33
C GLU A 108 6.92 17.00 -15.93
N ALA A 109 7.28 18.26 -16.22
CA ALA A 109 6.41 19.42 -15.98
C ALA A 109 5.11 19.37 -16.80
N ARG A 110 5.14 18.80 -18.02
CA ARG A 110 3.94 18.57 -18.84
C ARG A 110 3.11 17.39 -18.37
N GLN A 111 3.76 16.33 -17.88
CA GLN A 111 3.13 15.08 -17.47
C GLN A 111 2.50 15.14 -16.09
N GLY A 112 2.72 16.21 -15.32
CA GLY A 112 1.97 16.62 -14.14
C GLY A 112 1.60 15.49 -13.19
N GLN A 113 2.27 15.45 -12.03
CA GLN A 113 1.79 14.81 -10.78
C GLN A 113 0.29 14.56 -10.80
N VAL A 114 -0.19 13.39 -10.34
CA VAL A 114 -1.64 13.12 -10.17
C VAL A 114 -2.23 14.17 -9.22
N GLN A 115 -2.54 15.35 -9.74
CA GLN A 115 -3.15 16.46 -9.06
C GLN A 115 -4.61 16.09 -9.02
N LEU A 116 -5.15 15.99 -7.81
CA LEU A 116 -6.59 15.95 -7.62
C LEU A 116 -7.16 17.14 -8.42
N PRO A 117 -8.25 16.95 -9.19
CA PRO A 117 -8.83 18.03 -9.98
C PRO A 117 -8.93 19.31 -9.15
N ALA A 118 -8.56 20.47 -9.69
CA ALA A 118 -8.51 21.71 -8.92
C ALA A 118 -9.84 22.06 -8.20
N TRP A 119 -10.97 21.58 -8.73
CA TRP A 119 -12.28 21.68 -8.07
C TRP A 119 -12.38 20.84 -6.80
N LEU A 120 -11.74 19.67 -6.77
CA LEU A 120 -11.76 18.73 -5.66
C LEU A 120 -10.88 19.21 -4.50
N GLU A 121 -9.71 19.76 -4.78
CA GLU A 121 -8.89 20.38 -3.73
C GLU A 121 -9.59 21.58 -3.08
N ARG A 122 -10.21 22.45 -3.89
CA ARG A 122 -11.00 23.58 -3.37
C ARG A 122 -12.18 23.12 -2.55
N LEU A 123 -12.85 22.03 -2.97
CA LEU A 123 -13.97 21.43 -2.27
C LEU A 123 -13.55 20.82 -0.93
N LEU A 124 -12.45 20.05 -0.90
CA LEU A 124 -11.91 19.43 0.33
C LEU A 124 -11.35 20.46 1.32
N ARG A 125 -10.95 21.66 0.85
CA ARG A 125 -10.44 22.75 1.69
C ARG A 125 -11.55 23.54 2.41
N ILE A 126 -12.82 23.39 2.02
CA ILE A 126 -13.94 24.05 2.70
C ILE A 126 -14.09 23.42 4.08
N ARG A 127 -13.86 24.23 5.14
CA ARG A 127 -14.10 23.82 6.54
C ARG A 127 -15.53 23.31 6.67
N GLY A 128 -15.66 22.00 6.92
CA GLY A 128 -16.95 21.32 7.05
C GLY A 128 -17.26 20.29 5.97
N VAL A 129 -16.66 20.35 4.77
CA VAL A 129 -16.92 19.35 3.71
C VAL A 129 -16.46 17.96 4.13
N SER A 130 -15.33 17.84 4.84
CA SER A 130 -14.92 16.57 5.45
C SER A 130 -16.00 16.01 6.40
N TRP A 131 -16.61 16.87 7.22
CA TRP A 131 -17.67 16.45 8.14
C TRP A 131 -18.94 16.05 7.38
N ILE A 132 -19.30 16.75 6.32
CA ILE A 132 -20.46 16.40 5.47
C ILE A 132 -20.26 15.04 4.80
N VAL A 133 -19.07 14.76 4.28
CA VAL A 133 -18.74 13.47 3.67
C VAL A 133 -18.75 12.35 4.72
N LEU A 134 -18.17 12.58 5.89
CA LEU A 134 -18.18 11.60 6.99
C LEU A 134 -19.59 11.35 7.52
N ILE A 135 -20.41 12.38 7.70
CA ILE A 135 -21.81 12.27 8.14
C ILE A 135 -22.63 11.56 7.07
N GLY A 136 -22.44 11.88 5.79
CA GLY A 136 -23.12 11.20 4.69
C GLY A 136 -22.77 9.72 4.62
N LEU A 137 -21.49 9.39 4.78
CA LEU A 137 -21.02 8.00 4.86
C LEU A 137 -21.60 7.28 6.07
N LEU A 138 -21.66 7.94 7.23
CA LEU A 138 -22.25 7.39 8.45
C LEU A 138 -23.76 7.14 8.30
N ILE A 139 -24.50 8.06 7.69
CA ILE A 139 -25.94 7.92 7.42
C ILE A 139 -26.24 6.72 6.51
N LEU A 140 -25.34 6.38 5.58
CA LEU A 140 -25.47 5.19 4.75
C LEU A 140 -25.01 3.91 5.46
N LEU A 141 -23.95 3.99 6.27
CA LEU A 141 -23.35 2.84 6.93
C LEU A 141 -24.18 2.35 8.13
N ILE A 142 -24.74 3.26 8.94
CA ILE A 142 -25.55 2.91 10.12
C ILE A 142 -26.74 2.00 9.77
N PRO A 143 -27.63 2.33 8.81
CA PRO A 143 -28.76 1.47 8.49
C PRO A 143 -28.29 0.13 7.91
N LEU A 144 -27.21 0.11 7.13
CA LEU A 144 -26.62 -1.12 6.62
C LEU A 144 -26.13 -2.02 7.76
N LEU A 145 -25.46 -1.45 8.78
CA LEU A 145 -25.03 -2.19 9.96
C LEU A 145 -26.22 -2.70 10.79
N ILE A 146 -27.28 -1.90 10.95
CA ILE A 146 -28.50 -2.31 11.64
C ILE A 146 -29.14 -3.50 10.91
N ILE A 147 -29.24 -3.44 9.58
CA ILE A 147 -29.79 -4.55 8.77
C ILE A 147 -28.95 -5.82 8.97
N VAL A 148 -27.63 -5.73 8.87
CA VAL A 148 -26.73 -6.88 9.09
C VAL A 148 -26.90 -7.45 10.49
N PHE A 149 -27.00 -6.60 11.51
CA PHE A 149 -27.22 -7.01 12.89
C PHE A 149 -28.56 -7.72 13.07
N LEU A 150 -29.65 -7.17 12.51
CA LEU A 150 -30.97 -7.80 12.55
C LEU A 150 -30.98 -9.15 11.82
N LEU A 151 -30.34 -9.25 10.66
CA LEU A 151 -30.20 -10.53 9.95
C LEU A 151 -29.41 -11.54 10.78
N SER A 152 -28.37 -11.11 11.51
CA SER A 152 -27.62 -11.99 12.42
C SER A 152 -28.47 -12.49 13.59
N ILE A 153 -29.32 -11.63 14.18
CA ILE A 153 -30.25 -12.01 15.25
C ILE A 153 -31.28 -13.00 14.72
N ILE A 154 -31.88 -12.73 13.56
CA ILE A 154 -32.87 -13.61 12.94
C ILE A 154 -32.25 -14.98 12.65
N ALA A 155 -31.04 -15.01 12.09
CA ALA A 155 -30.31 -16.27 11.86
C ALA A 155 -30.03 -17.01 13.17
N TRP A 156 -29.63 -16.30 14.23
CA TRP A 156 -29.41 -16.89 15.55
C TRP A 156 -30.70 -17.48 16.14
N VAL A 157 -31.83 -16.75 16.07
CA VAL A 157 -33.13 -17.20 16.55
C VAL A 157 -33.65 -18.40 15.74
N LEU A 158 -33.51 -18.39 14.41
CA LEU A 158 -33.90 -19.50 13.55
C LEU A 158 -33.03 -20.76 13.78
N CYS A 159 -31.76 -20.57 14.13
CA CYS A 159 -30.84 -21.67 14.43
C CYS A 159 -30.94 -22.14 15.89
N MET A 160 -31.69 -21.43 16.75
CA MET A 160 -31.83 -21.75 18.16
C MET A 160 -32.68 -23.03 18.32
N PRO A 161 -32.17 -24.10 18.95
CA PRO A 161 -32.99 -25.28 19.23
C PRO A 161 -34.15 -24.88 20.13
N VAL A 162 -35.35 -25.34 19.80
CA VAL A 162 -36.62 -25.02 20.51
C VAL A 162 -36.50 -25.20 22.03
N ASN A 163 -35.69 -26.17 22.47
CA ASN A 163 -35.42 -26.45 23.88
C ASN A 163 -34.69 -25.31 24.61
N PHE A 164 -33.77 -24.61 23.93
CA PHE A 164 -33.07 -23.44 24.49
C PHE A 164 -34.00 -22.22 24.53
N PHE A 165 -34.88 -22.05 23.54
CA PHE A 165 -35.87 -20.98 23.51
C PHE A 165 -36.87 -21.09 24.67
N ILE A 166 -37.46 -22.26 24.87
CA ILE A 166 -38.41 -22.52 25.97
C ILE A 166 -37.75 -22.30 27.33
N ARG A 167 -36.46 -22.65 27.47
CA ARG A 167 -35.68 -22.43 28.69
C ARG A 167 -35.51 -20.94 29.04
N ILE A 168 -35.32 -20.07 28.05
CA ILE A 168 -35.16 -18.62 28.26
C ILE A 168 -36.51 -17.93 28.52
N PHE A 169 -37.52 -18.21 27.70
CA PHE A 169 -38.79 -17.46 27.75
C PHE A 169 -39.84 -18.07 28.69
N PHE A 170 -39.77 -19.37 28.97
CA PHE A 170 -40.73 -20.09 29.84
C PHE A 170 -40.02 -21.01 30.84
N PRO A 171 -39.23 -20.43 31.77
CA PRO A 171 -38.35 -21.19 32.66
C PRO A 171 -39.09 -22.16 33.59
N GLU A 172 -40.31 -21.81 34.02
CA GLU A 172 -41.13 -22.71 34.85
C GLU A 172 -41.70 -23.91 34.08
N LYS A 173 -42.11 -23.69 32.84
CA LYS A 173 -42.61 -24.78 31.98
C LYS A 173 -41.49 -25.76 31.64
N TYR A 174 -40.29 -25.21 31.38
CA TYR A 174 -39.10 -26.02 31.14
C TYR A 174 -38.74 -26.92 32.33
N ARG A 175 -38.79 -26.39 33.57
CA ARG A 175 -38.50 -27.17 34.78
C ARG A 175 -39.47 -28.33 34.97
N ARG A 176 -40.79 -28.10 34.84
CA ARG A 176 -41.79 -29.16 34.96
C ARG A 176 -41.61 -30.29 33.94
N MET A 177 -41.36 -29.94 32.67
CA MET A 177 -41.11 -30.96 31.64
C MET A 177 -39.87 -31.82 31.94
N GLN A 178 -38.86 -31.26 32.63
CA GLN A 178 -37.69 -32.03 33.04
C GLN A 178 -37.96 -32.94 34.24
N GLU A 179 -38.77 -32.49 35.20
CA GLU A 179 -39.19 -33.32 36.34
C GLU A 179 -40.00 -34.51 35.84
N GLU A 180 -40.99 -34.26 34.97
CA GLU A 180 -41.79 -35.31 34.33
C GLU A 180 -40.94 -36.28 33.50
N ALA A 181 -39.96 -35.78 32.74
CA ALA A 181 -39.07 -36.63 31.94
C ALA A 181 -38.15 -37.51 32.81
N ARG A 182 -37.65 -36.99 33.94
CA ARG A 182 -36.85 -37.78 34.89
C ARG A 182 -37.68 -38.87 35.56
N GLU A 183 -38.90 -38.52 36.00
CA GLU A 183 -39.82 -39.50 36.59
C GLU A 183 -40.14 -40.62 35.60
N GLN A 184 -40.35 -40.31 34.31
CA GLN A 184 -40.57 -41.31 33.27
C GLN A 184 -39.34 -42.19 33.02
N GLU A 185 -38.13 -41.62 33.03
CA GLU A 185 -36.89 -42.37 32.84
C GLU A 185 -36.62 -43.32 34.01
N GLU A 186 -36.79 -42.83 35.25
CA GLU A 186 -36.69 -43.66 36.47
C GLU A 186 -37.73 -44.80 36.46
N GLN A 187 -38.97 -44.52 36.05
CA GLN A 187 -40.02 -45.53 35.89
C GLN A 187 -39.63 -46.59 34.85
N LEU A 188 -39.15 -46.17 33.69
CA LEU A 188 -38.73 -47.07 32.61
C LEU A 188 -37.50 -47.90 33.02
N GLU A 189 -36.54 -47.33 33.73
CA GLU A 189 -35.38 -48.04 34.25
C GLU A 189 -35.78 -49.07 35.30
N ALA A 190 -36.68 -48.73 36.21
CA ALA A 190 -37.24 -49.67 37.19
C ALA A 190 -37.95 -50.83 36.49
N GLU A 191 -38.75 -50.55 35.45
CA GLU A 191 -39.43 -51.57 34.66
C GLU A 191 -38.44 -52.47 33.90
N ARG A 192 -37.41 -51.88 33.26
CA ARG A 192 -36.34 -52.62 32.60
C ARG A 192 -35.53 -53.47 33.57
N ALA A 193 -35.26 -52.98 34.77
CA ALA A 193 -34.56 -53.71 35.82
C ALA A 193 -35.40 -54.89 36.33
N ALA A 194 -36.70 -54.68 36.56
CA ALA A 194 -37.64 -55.73 36.94
C ALA A 194 -37.75 -56.83 35.86
N MET A 195 -37.86 -56.44 34.58
CA MET A 195 -37.86 -57.38 33.46
C MET A 195 -36.55 -58.20 33.39
N ARG A 196 -35.39 -57.56 33.57
CA ARG A 196 -34.09 -58.26 33.59
C ARG A 196 -33.97 -59.23 34.76
N ALA A 197 -34.47 -58.85 35.94
CA ALA A 197 -34.48 -59.72 37.10
C ALA A 197 -35.38 -60.94 36.90
N ALA A 198 -36.56 -60.75 36.30
CA ALA A 198 -37.48 -61.84 35.97
C ALA A 198 -36.92 -62.79 34.89
N ALA A 199 -36.14 -62.29 33.94
CA ALA A 199 -35.51 -63.12 32.90
C ALA A 199 -34.35 -63.98 33.42
N ASN A 200 -33.73 -63.61 34.54
CA ASN A 200 -32.58 -64.31 35.13
C ASN A 200 -32.95 -65.23 36.32
N ALA A 201 -34.24 -65.33 36.68
CA ALA A 201 -34.79 -66.18 37.74
C ALA A 201 -35.43 -67.44 37.15
#